data_AF-A0A965G0X0-F1
#
_entry.id   AF-A0A965G0X0-F1
#
_cell.length_a   1.000
_cell.length_b   1.000
_cell.length_c   1.000
_cell.angle_alpha   90.00
_cell.angle_beta   90.00
_cell.angle_gamma   90.00
#
_symmetry.space_group_name_H-M   'P 1'
#
loop_
_entity.id
_entity.type
_entity.pdbx_description
1 polymer ?
#
loop_
_entity_poly.entity_id
_entity_poly.type
_entity_poly.pdbx_seq_one_letter_code
_entity_poly.pdbx_strand_id
1 'polypeptide(L)'
;MDLVAYVTRSLKAARPRGRLTLLVPGAAPTKRRLTWKSFRYAVKDRIKALIGRPRLAQNPDITRNLQSDELFRRLKQIDPSLEIRYSAGLDDGLAQAAAELRLDAVYLAMRSPQSRPACALVGYVPDYQHRHLPHLFSTEERAQRDQVFGALVAASDAMVMNARAVAEDMRRFTPEPLPGLHVLPFSPNLDPEWLKERPELRSAYAIDGPYFIVCN
;
A
#
# COMPACT_ATOMS: atom_id res chain seq x y z
N MET A 1 0.55 -5.39 0.17
CA MET A 1 -0.46 -5.65 -0.88
C MET A 1 -1.87 -5.52 -0.34
N ASP A 2 -2.18 -6.03 0.85
CA ASP A 2 -3.56 -6.00 1.37
C ASP A 2 -4.04 -4.61 1.81
N LEU A 3 -3.14 -3.69 2.19
CA LEU A 3 -3.54 -2.33 2.56
C LEU A 3 -4.40 -1.63 1.49
N VAL A 4 -3.99 -1.69 0.22
CA VAL A 4 -4.75 -1.06 -0.88
C VAL A 4 -6.14 -1.70 -0.99
N ALA A 5 -6.25 -3.03 -0.85
CA ALA A 5 -7.54 -3.72 -0.89
C ALA A 5 -8.45 -3.35 0.29
N TYR A 6 -7.90 -3.25 1.50
CA TYR A 6 -8.65 -2.79 2.68
C TYR A 6 -9.11 -1.35 2.52
N VAL A 7 -8.23 -0.45 2.07
CA VAL A 7 -8.59 0.95 1.78
C VAL A 7 -9.69 1.01 0.74
N THR A 8 -9.59 0.27 -0.37
CA THR A 8 -10.65 0.21 -1.39
C THR A 8 -11.97 -0.29 -0.79
N ARG A 9 -11.97 -1.36 0.02
CA ARG A 9 -13.19 -1.84 0.70
C ARG A 9 -13.81 -0.76 1.58
N SER A 10 -13.00 -0.12 2.43
CA SER A 10 -13.48 0.93 3.33
C SER A 10 -14.04 2.13 2.59
N LEU A 11 -13.37 2.57 1.51
CA LEU A 11 -13.85 3.66 0.66
C LEU A 11 -15.17 3.30 -0.03
N LYS A 12 -15.31 2.08 -0.54
CA LYS A 12 -16.58 1.63 -1.16
C LYS A 12 -17.69 1.42 -0.15
N ALA A 13 -17.38 0.98 1.06
CA ALA A 13 -18.36 0.90 2.14
C ALA A 13 -18.88 2.30 2.53
N ALA A 14 -17.98 3.28 2.67
CA ALA A 14 -18.34 4.65 3.03
C ALA A 14 -19.00 5.44 1.88
N ARG A 15 -18.55 5.22 0.63
CA ARG A 15 -19.05 5.89 -0.58
C ARG A 15 -19.26 4.87 -1.71
N PRO A 16 -20.37 4.11 -1.71
CA PRO A 16 -20.61 3.05 -2.70
C PRO A 16 -20.62 3.52 -4.15
N ARG A 17 -21.06 4.76 -4.39
CA ARG A 17 -21.10 5.39 -5.73
C ARG A 17 -19.84 6.19 -6.07
N GLY A 18 -18.86 6.27 -5.16
CA GLY A 18 -17.58 6.93 -5.43
C GLY A 18 -16.82 6.18 -6.51
N ARG A 19 -16.32 6.91 -7.51
CA ARG A 19 -15.41 6.38 -8.53
C ARG A 19 -14.02 6.27 -7.94
N LEU A 20 -13.42 5.10 -8.05
CA LEU A 20 -12.05 4.86 -7.64
C LEU A 20 -11.19 4.58 -8.89
N THR A 21 -9.98 5.14 -8.88
CA THR A 21 -8.96 4.82 -9.88
C THR A 21 -7.68 4.44 -9.15
N LEU A 22 -7.09 3.32 -9.54
CA LEU A 22 -5.75 2.95 -9.12
C LEU A 22 -4.72 3.55 -10.07
N LEU A 23 -3.88 4.44 -9.54
CA LEU A 23 -2.79 5.05 -10.29
C LEU A 23 -1.51 4.23 -10.06
N VAL A 24 -0.97 3.66 -11.14
CA VAL A 24 0.16 2.73 -11.10
C VAL A 24 1.37 3.39 -11.76
N PRO A 25 2.56 3.37 -11.11
CA PRO A 25 3.76 3.89 -11.72
C PRO A 25 4.27 3.02 -12.87
N GLY A 26 4.88 3.65 -13.86
CA GLY A 26 5.48 3.00 -15.03
C GLY A 26 4.48 2.50 -16.07
N ALA A 27 5.00 2.07 -17.21
CA ALA A 27 4.20 1.66 -18.36
C ALA A 27 3.34 0.42 -18.07
N ALA A 28 2.21 0.32 -18.76
CA ALA A 28 1.39 -0.87 -18.73
C ALA A 28 2.22 -2.10 -19.14
N PRO A 29 2.05 -3.26 -18.45
CA PRO A 29 2.74 -4.47 -18.84
C PRO A 29 2.37 -4.80 -20.29
N THR A 30 3.38 -4.94 -21.15
CA THR A 30 3.17 -5.40 -22.52
C THR A 30 2.54 -6.78 -22.44
N LYS A 31 1.40 -6.99 -23.14
CA LYS A 31 0.67 -8.28 -23.18
C LYS A 31 1.65 -9.45 -23.12
N ARG A 32 1.46 -10.37 -22.17
CA ARG A 32 2.32 -11.56 -21.99
C ARG A 32 2.64 -12.20 -23.34
N ARG A 33 3.79 -11.88 -23.92
CA ARG A 33 4.38 -12.74 -24.95
C ARG A 33 4.91 -13.93 -24.18
N LEU A 34 4.31 -15.09 -24.38
CA LEU A 34 4.91 -16.37 -23.99
C LEU A 34 6.27 -16.45 -24.72
N THR A 35 7.32 -15.95 -24.08
CA THR A 35 8.65 -16.06 -24.64
C THR A 35 9.10 -17.49 -24.45
N TRP A 36 9.82 -18.04 -25.42
CA TRP A 36 10.37 -19.40 -25.32
C TRP A 36 11.26 -19.55 -24.05
N LYS A 37 11.85 -18.46 -23.55
CA LYS A 37 12.50 -18.44 -22.23
C LYS A 37 11.55 -18.72 -21.07
N SER A 38 10.39 -18.06 -20.99
CA SER A 38 9.38 -18.27 -19.94
C SER A 38 8.78 -19.69 -19.95
N PHE A 39 8.51 -20.25 -21.14
CA PHE A 39 8.03 -21.62 -21.28
C PHE A 39 9.11 -22.65 -20.90
N ARG A 40 10.38 -22.48 -21.33
CA ARG A 40 11.50 -23.33 -20.86
C ARG A 40 11.67 -23.26 -19.34
N TYR A 41 11.48 -22.08 -18.74
CA TYR A 41 11.63 -21.91 -17.29
C TYR A 41 10.55 -22.67 -16.54
N ALA A 42 9.28 -22.55 -16.96
CA ALA A 42 8.17 -23.29 -16.37
C ALA A 42 8.32 -24.81 -16.52
N VAL A 43 8.79 -25.29 -17.67
CA VAL A 43 9.09 -26.71 -17.91
C VAL A 43 10.23 -27.19 -17.01
N LYS A 44 11.34 -26.44 -16.93
CA LYS A 44 12.47 -26.80 -16.04
C LYS A 44 12.08 -26.81 -14.56
N ASP A 45 11.25 -25.89 -14.12
CA ASP A 45 10.81 -25.82 -12.73
C ASP A 45 9.87 -26.99 -12.38
N ARG A 46 8.94 -27.36 -13.28
CA ARG A 46 8.10 -28.55 -13.13
C ARG A 46 8.91 -29.85 -13.12
N ILE A 47 9.92 -29.97 -13.99
CA ILE A 47 10.82 -31.12 -13.99
C ILE A 47 11.55 -31.18 -12.65
N LYS A 48 12.17 -30.08 -12.18
CA LYS A 48 12.86 -30.05 -10.89
C LYS A 48 11.97 -30.42 -9.70
N ALA A 49 10.71 -29.97 -9.70
CA ALA A 49 9.73 -30.33 -8.69
C ALA A 49 9.38 -31.83 -8.69
N LEU A 50 9.34 -32.48 -9.85
CA LEU A 50 9.11 -33.93 -9.98
C LEU A 50 10.29 -34.78 -9.49
N ILE A 51 11.52 -34.28 -9.63
CA ILE A 51 12.76 -34.96 -9.17
C ILE A 51 13.21 -34.52 -7.77
N GLY A 52 12.34 -33.87 -6.99
CA GLY A 52 12.60 -33.51 -5.59
C GLY A 52 13.72 -32.49 -5.38
N ARG A 53 14.14 -31.76 -6.42
CA ARG A 53 15.17 -30.71 -6.33
C ARG A 53 14.55 -29.37 -5.94
N PRO A 54 15.31 -28.47 -5.28
CA PRO A 54 14.83 -27.13 -4.94
C PRO A 54 14.32 -26.42 -6.20
N ARG A 55 13.11 -25.86 -6.11
CA ARG A 55 12.53 -25.04 -7.18
C ARG A 55 13.47 -23.88 -7.50
N LEU A 56 13.53 -23.49 -8.76
CA LEU A 56 14.32 -22.32 -9.13
C LEU A 56 13.72 -21.10 -8.41
N ALA A 57 14.57 -20.21 -7.88
CA ALA A 57 14.11 -18.93 -7.39
C ALA A 57 13.29 -18.27 -8.51
N GLN A 58 12.01 -18.00 -8.25
CA GLN A 58 11.14 -17.42 -9.25
C GLN A 58 11.77 -16.11 -9.72
N ASN A 59 11.81 -15.89 -11.04
CA ASN A 59 12.34 -14.65 -11.61
C ASN A 59 11.65 -13.46 -10.92
N PRO A 60 12.40 -12.52 -10.30
CA PRO A 60 11.84 -11.39 -9.55
C PRO A 60 10.78 -10.60 -10.34
N ASP A 61 10.96 -10.46 -11.66
CA ASP A 61 10.01 -9.78 -12.53
C ASP A 61 8.71 -10.59 -12.68
N ILE A 62 8.79 -11.92 -12.73
CA ILE A 62 7.62 -12.81 -12.77
C ILE A 62 6.87 -12.73 -11.45
N THR A 63 7.57 -12.77 -10.30
CA THR A 63 6.96 -12.68 -8.96
C THR A 63 6.27 -11.33 -8.76
N ARG A 64 6.91 -10.22 -9.14
CA ARG A 64 6.36 -8.86 -9.05
C ARG A 64 5.13 -8.66 -9.92
N ASN A 65 5.13 -9.24 -11.12
CA ASN A 65 3.98 -9.20 -12.03
C ASN A 65 2.80 -10.06 -11.53
N LEU A 66 3.07 -11.26 -10.99
CA LEU A 66 2.03 -12.13 -10.44
C LEU A 66 1.34 -11.53 -9.20
N GLN A 67 2.11 -10.85 -8.33
CA GLN A 67 1.55 -10.16 -7.17
C GLN A 67 0.67 -8.97 -7.60
N SER A 68 1.06 -8.23 -8.63
CA SER A 68 0.26 -7.14 -9.20
C SER A 68 -1.05 -7.65 -9.82
N ASP A 69 -1.00 -8.74 -10.61
CA ASP A 69 -2.18 -9.37 -11.23
C ASP A 69 -3.19 -9.84 -10.16
N GLU A 70 -2.70 -10.45 -9.08
CA GLU A 70 -3.53 -10.88 -7.94
C GLU A 70 -4.21 -9.69 -7.25
N LEU A 71 -3.44 -8.64 -6.94
CA LEU A 71 -3.98 -7.43 -6.35
C LEU A 71 -5.06 -6.81 -7.23
N PHE A 72 -4.79 -6.62 -8.52
CA PHE A 72 -5.77 -6.04 -9.43
C PHE A 72 -7.05 -6.86 -9.50
N ARG A 73 -6.95 -8.20 -9.49
CA ARG A 73 -8.13 -9.07 -9.45
C ARG A 73 -8.94 -8.85 -8.18
N ARG A 74 -8.31 -8.82 -7.01
CA ARG A 74 -8.98 -8.58 -5.73
C ARG A 74 -9.64 -7.20 -5.68
N LEU A 75 -8.95 -6.17 -6.16
CA LEU A 75 -9.48 -4.82 -6.23
C LEU A 75 -10.70 -4.74 -7.15
N LYS A 76 -10.67 -5.43 -8.29
CA LYS A 76 -11.81 -5.56 -9.21
C LYS A 76 -12.96 -6.39 -8.66
N GLN A 77 -12.71 -7.33 -7.75
CA GLN A 77 -13.78 -8.03 -7.03
C GLN A 77 -14.48 -7.10 -6.03
N ILE A 78 -13.74 -6.17 -5.42
CA ILE A 78 -14.30 -5.17 -4.49
C ILE A 78 -15.06 -4.09 -5.26
N ASP A 79 -14.48 -3.58 -6.33
CA ASP A 79 -15.11 -2.60 -7.22
C ASP A 79 -14.88 -3.00 -8.69
N PRO A 80 -15.88 -3.64 -9.33
CA PRO A 80 -15.78 -4.01 -10.74
C PRO A 80 -15.53 -2.82 -11.67
N SER A 81 -15.98 -1.62 -11.26
CA SER A 81 -15.83 -0.38 -12.03
C SER A 81 -14.46 0.30 -11.86
N LEU A 82 -13.60 -0.19 -10.94
CA LEU A 82 -12.29 0.40 -10.64
C LEU A 82 -11.44 0.59 -11.90
N GLU A 83 -11.07 1.81 -12.22
CA GLU A 83 -10.17 2.07 -13.34
C GLU A 83 -8.71 1.89 -12.91
N ILE A 84 -7.85 1.37 -13.80
CA ILE A 84 -6.41 1.27 -13.55
C ILE A 84 -5.70 2.12 -14.59
N ARG A 85 -4.92 3.11 -14.12
CA ARG A 85 -4.16 4.03 -14.96
C ARG A 85 -2.67 3.81 -14.74
N TYR A 86 -1.97 3.38 -15.79
CA TYR A 86 -0.52 3.24 -15.80
C TYR A 86 0.17 4.57 -16.13
N SER A 87 1.47 4.65 -15.88
CA SER A 87 2.29 5.87 -16.05
C SER A 87 1.71 7.08 -15.31
N ALA A 88 1.05 6.82 -14.18
CA ALA A 88 0.35 7.84 -13.38
C ALA A 88 0.79 7.83 -11.92
N GLY A 89 1.97 7.27 -11.63
CA GLY A 89 2.56 7.30 -10.29
C GLY A 89 3.07 8.68 -9.89
N LEU A 90 3.51 8.79 -8.62
CA LEU A 90 4.04 10.03 -8.03
C LEU A 90 5.25 10.61 -8.80
N ASP A 91 6.02 9.74 -9.45
CA ASP A 91 7.21 10.05 -10.23
C ASP A 91 6.94 10.06 -11.76
N ASP A 92 5.68 9.90 -12.19
CA ASP A 92 5.28 9.86 -13.61
C ASP A 92 4.30 11.01 -13.94
N GLY A 93 3.32 10.75 -14.83
CA GLY A 93 2.30 11.70 -15.27
C GLY A 93 1.11 11.85 -14.31
N LEU A 94 1.34 11.91 -12.99
CA LEU A 94 0.26 12.03 -11.99
C LEU A 94 -0.64 13.24 -12.28
N ALA A 95 -0.06 14.42 -12.47
CA ALA A 95 -0.83 15.65 -12.68
C ALA A 95 -1.69 15.60 -13.95
N GLN A 96 -1.14 15.05 -15.03
CA GLN A 96 -1.88 14.83 -16.28
C GLN A 96 -3.02 13.82 -16.09
N ALA A 97 -2.73 12.66 -15.47
CA ALA A 97 -3.73 11.65 -15.22
C ALA A 97 -4.86 12.16 -14.33
N ALA A 98 -4.55 12.95 -13.30
CA ALA A 98 -5.54 13.55 -12.41
C ALA A 98 -6.47 14.51 -13.17
N ALA A 99 -5.92 15.33 -14.08
CA ALA A 99 -6.69 16.26 -14.90
C ALA A 99 -7.59 15.53 -15.92
N GLU A 100 -7.04 14.58 -16.66
CA GLU A 100 -7.77 13.80 -17.68
C GLU A 100 -8.92 12.98 -17.08
N LEU A 101 -8.65 12.36 -15.93
CA LEU A 101 -9.64 11.58 -15.21
C LEU A 101 -10.62 12.49 -14.45
N ARG A 102 -10.32 13.78 -14.27
CA ARG A 102 -11.07 14.71 -13.40
C ARG A 102 -11.21 14.15 -11.99
N LEU A 103 -10.08 13.84 -11.36
CA LEU A 103 -10.06 13.36 -9.99
C LEU A 103 -10.38 14.52 -9.04
N ASP A 104 -11.17 14.24 -8.00
CA ASP A 104 -11.42 15.20 -6.93
C ASP A 104 -10.26 15.20 -5.90
N ALA A 105 -9.64 14.02 -5.69
CA ALA A 105 -8.54 13.84 -4.76
C ALA A 105 -7.62 12.66 -5.14
N VAL A 106 -6.38 12.71 -4.67
CA VAL A 106 -5.40 11.62 -4.71
C VAL A 106 -4.97 11.28 -3.28
N TYR A 107 -5.03 9.99 -2.92
CA TYR A 107 -4.71 9.48 -1.57
C TYR A 107 -3.50 8.55 -1.59
N LEU A 108 -2.80 8.46 -0.45
CA LEU A 108 -1.60 7.63 -0.16
C LEU A 108 -0.28 8.14 -0.73
N ALA A 109 -0.11 9.46 -0.79
CA ALA A 109 1.22 10.03 -0.99
C ALA A 109 2.00 9.91 0.34
N MET A 110 2.76 8.82 0.56
CA MET A 110 3.77 8.75 1.66
C MET A 110 5.04 9.57 1.35
N ARG A 111 5.02 10.24 0.21
CA ARG A 111 6.07 11.07 -0.37
C ARG A 111 5.38 12.04 -1.32
N SER A 112 5.89 13.26 -1.44
CA SER A 112 5.29 14.25 -2.35
C SER A 112 5.44 13.81 -3.81
N PRO A 113 4.46 14.10 -4.68
CA PRO A 113 4.63 13.92 -6.11
C PRO A 113 5.62 14.94 -6.68
N GLN A 114 6.26 14.62 -7.81
CA GLN A 114 7.14 15.56 -8.51
C GLN A 114 6.39 16.77 -9.07
N SER A 115 5.13 16.56 -9.47
CA SER A 115 4.22 17.61 -9.93
C SER A 115 2.92 17.57 -9.13
N ARG A 116 2.47 18.74 -8.66
CA ARG A 116 1.21 18.85 -7.92
C ARG A 116 0.02 18.64 -8.87
N PRO A 117 -0.88 17.67 -8.61
CA PRO A 117 -2.06 17.49 -9.44
C PRO A 117 -3.06 18.62 -9.23
N ALA A 118 -3.93 18.86 -10.21
CA ALA A 118 -5.01 19.85 -10.17
C ALA A 118 -6.24 19.34 -9.37
N CYS A 119 -6.00 18.66 -8.26
CA CYS A 119 -7.02 18.12 -7.36
C CYS A 119 -6.47 18.09 -5.93
N ALA A 120 -7.30 17.73 -4.94
CA ALA A 120 -6.83 17.65 -3.56
C ALA A 120 -5.75 16.56 -3.40
N LEU A 121 -4.66 16.87 -2.69
CA LEU A 121 -3.65 15.90 -2.32
C LEU A 121 -3.80 15.53 -0.84
N VAL A 122 -4.03 14.24 -0.58
CA VAL A 122 -4.16 13.70 0.77
C VAL A 122 -2.93 12.86 1.12
N GLY A 123 -2.07 13.43 1.95
CA GLY A 123 -0.85 12.79 2.42
C GLY A 123 -1.09 11.83 3.57
N TYR A 124 -0.13 10.93 3.79
CA TYR A 124 -0.15 9.98 4.90
C TYR A 124 1.25 9.85 5.50
N VAL A 125 1.36 10.13 6.80
CA VAL A 125 2.58 9.88 7.59
C VAL A 125 2.24 8.80 8.62
N PRO A 126 2.96 7.66 8.61
CA PRO A 126 2.64 6.56 9.51
C PRO A 126 3.01 6.86 10.96
N ASP A 127 4.17 7.47 11.18
CA ASP A 127 4.75 7.75 12.49
C ASP A 127 5.95 8.71 12.37
N TYR A 128 6.45 9.18 13.52
CA TYR A 128 7.72 9.91 13.66
C TYR A 128 8.74 9.10 14.48
N GLN A 129 8.83 7.78 14.28
CA GLN A 129 9.73 6.91 15.05
C GLN A 129 11.19 7.38 15.00
N HIS A 130 11.64 7.96 13.89
CA HIS A 130 13.01 8.48 13.73
C HIS A 130 13.31 9.70 14.61
N ARG A 131 12.28 10.36 15.16
CA ARG A 131 12.42 11.44 16.16
C ARG A 131 12.38 10.91 17.59
N HIS A 132 11.52 9.92 17.87
CA HIS A 132 11.36 9.34 19.22
C HIS A 132 12.45 8.32 19.57
N LEU A 133 12.91 7.54 18.59
CA LEU A 133 13.90 6.47 18.76
C LEU A 133 15.11 6.71 17.84
N PRO A 134 15.81 7.86 17.95
CA PRO A 134 16.85 8.25 16.99
C PRO A 134 18.05 7.31 16.95
N HIS A 135 18.24 6.45 17.97
CA HIS A 135 19.31 5.45 18.01
C HIS A 135 19.03 4.24 17.10
N LEU A 136 17.80 4.05 16.63
CA LEU A 136 17.43 3.00 15.67
C LEU A 136 17.60 3.44 14.21
N PHE A 137 18.03 4.69 13.97
CA PHE A 137 18.14 5.27 12.63
C PHE A 137 19.48 5.99 12.48
N SER A 138 20.11 5.89 11.31
CA SER A 138 21.29 6.68 10.99
C SER A 138 20.95 8.18 10.91
N THR A 139 21.96 9.03 11.00
CA THR A 139 21.77 10.48 10.82
C THR A 139 21.18 10.80 9.45
N GLU A 140 21.65 10.10 8.41
CA GLU A 140 21.19 10.24 7.03
C GLU A 140 19.73 9.79 6.89
N GLU A 141 19.34 8.66 7.49
CA GLU A 141 17.96 8.16 7.48
C GLU A 141 17.01 9.15 8.16
N ARG A 142 17.42 9.72 9.29
CA ARG A 142 16.64 10.73 10.01
C ARG A 142 16.43 11.97 9.16
N ALA A 143 17.51 12.49 8.58
CA ALA A 143 17.45 13.67 7.70
C ALA A 143 16.59 13.42 6.47
N GLN A 144 16.71 12.25 5.84
CA GLN A 144 15.90 11.87 4.68
C GLN A 144 14.42 11.80 5.03
N ARG A 145 14.06 11.17 6.16
CA ARG A 145 12.66 11.08 6.60
C ARG A 145 12.08 12.45 6.93
N ASP A 146 12.85 13.30 7.60
CA ASP A 146 12.46 14.68 7.88
C ASP A 146 12.19 15.47 6.59
N GLN A 147 13.07 15.33 5.59
CA GLN A 147 12.90 15.96 4.28
C GLN A 147 11.65 15.43 3.56
N VAL A 148 11.47 14.11 3.51
CA VAL A 148 10.32 13.48 2.83
C VAL A 148 9.00 13.86 3.48
N PHE A 149 8.93 13.82 4.82
CA PHE A 149 7.72 14.20 5.56
C PHE A 149 7.44 15.69 5.44
N GLY A 150 8.46 16.54 5.57
CA GLY A 150 8.30 17.99 5.40
C GLY A 150 7.79 18.35 4.01
N ALA A 151 8.38 17.78 2.96
CA ALA A 151 7.94 18.00 1.58
C ALA A 151 6.50 17.51 1.34
N LEU A 152 6.14 16.35 1.92
CA LEU A 152 4.79 15.82 1.82
C LEU A 152 3.78 16.71 2.53
N VAL A 153 4.06 17.14 3.76
CA VAL A 153 3.17 18.00 4.55
C VAL A 153 2.95 19.34 3.84
N ALA A 154 4.02 19.95 3.33
CA ALA A 154 3.95 21.21 2.58
C ALA A 154 3.15 21.08 1.27
N ALA A 155 3.17 19.91 0.63
CA ALA A 155 2.48 19.68 -0.63
C ALA A 155 1.02 19.24 -0.46
N SER A 156 0.60 18.81 0.72
CA SER A 156 -0.73 18.20 0.94
C SER A 156 -1.78 19.23 1.36
N ASP A 157 -3.02 19.01 0.97
CA ASP A 157 -4.17 19.80 1.45
C ASP A 157 -4.73 19.26 2.77
N ALA A 158 -4.59 17.95 2.95
CA ALA A 158 -4.97 17.23 4.15
C ALA A 158 -3.98 16.11 4.45
N MET A 159 -3.79 15.81 5.73
CA MET A 159 -2.98 14.69 6.21
C MET A 159 -3.86 13.72 6.97
N VAL A 160 -3.73 12.44 6.64
CA VAL A 160 -4.34 11.34 7.39
C VAL A 160 -3.27 10.67 8.23
N MET A 161 -3.60 10.31 9.47
CA MET A 161 -2.74 9.47 10.33
C MET A 161 -3.56 8.52 11.18
N ASN A 162 -2.94 7.42 11.63
CA ASN A 162 -3.65 6.37 12.37
C ASN A 162 -3.85 6.69 13.86
N ALA A 163 -3.12 7.65 14.41
CA ALA A 163 -3.16 7.95 15.84
C ALA A 163 -3.09 9.45 16.13
N ARG A 164 -3.73 9.86 17.24
CA ARG A 164 -3.67 11.24 17.74
C ARG A 164 -2.23 11.67 18.04
N ALA A 165 -1.43 10.77 18.61
CA ALA A 165 -0.01 11.01 18.88
C ALA A 165 0.77 11.43 17.63
N VAL A 166 0.47 10.86 16.45
CA VAL A 166 1.13 11.24 15.19
C VAL A 166 0.72 12.64 14.73
N ALA A 167 -0.53 13.05 14.99
CA ALA A 167 -0.98 14.41 14.71
C ALA A 167 -0.31 15.43 15.64
N GLU A 168 -0.12 15.07 16.91
CA GLU A 168 0.61 15.88 17.89
C GLU A 168 2.11 15.98 17.53
N ASP A 169 2.72 14.88 17.12
CA ASP A 169 4.09 14.85 16.61
C ASP A 169 4.24 15.75 15.37
N MET A 170 3.28 15.71 14.45
CA MET A 170 3.31 16.59 13.27
C MET A 170 3.26 18.06 13.66
N ARG A 171 2.42 18.44 14.63
CA ARG A 171 2.36 19.80 15.19
C ARG A 171 3.66 20.20 15.89
N ARG A 172 4.35 19.25 16.52
CA ARG A 172 5.58 19.50 17.26
C ARG A 172 6.81 19.60 16.36
N PHE A 173 6.90 18.75 15.34
CA PHE A 173 8.12 18.57 14.54
C PHE A 173 8.09 19.26 13.19
N THR A 174 6.92 19.73 12.74
CA THR A 174 6.77 20.39 11.44
C THR A 174 6.39 21.87 11.64
N PRO A 175 7.07 22.82 10.99
CA PRO A 175 6.70 24.23 11.04
C PRO A 175 5.29 24.49 10.49
N GLU A 176 4.62 25.52 11.01
CA GLU A 176 3.36 26.03 10.46
C GLU A 176 3.56 26.75 9.11
N PRO A 177 2.53 26.81 8.24
CA PRO A 177 1.18 26.28 8.41
C PRO A 177 1.08 24.77 8.15
N LEU A 178 0.18 24.10 8.88
CA LEU A 178 -0.13 22.70 8.68
C LEU A 178 -1.42 22.52 7.86
N PRO A 179 -1.49 21.48 7.01
CA PRO A 179 -2.73 21.09 6.34
C PRO A 179 -3.76 20.55 7.34
N GLY A 180 -4.99 20.29 6.87
CA GLY A 180 -6.02 19.68 7.70
C GLY A 180 -5.58 18.32 8.23
N LEU A 181 -5.51 18.16 9.57
CA LEU A 181 -5.07 16.90 10.20
C LEU A 181 -6.27 16.02 10.55
N HIS A 182 -6.31 14.81 10.01
CA HIS A 182 -7.40 13.85 10.17
C HIS A 182 -6.88 12.54 10.77
N VAL A 183 -7.27 12.27 12.02
CA VAL A 183 -6.96 11.00 12.67
C VAL A 183 -7.98 9.96 12.24
N LEU A 184 -7.52 8.91 11.56
CA LEU A 184 -8.30 7.75 11.14
C LEU A 184 -7.73 6.50 11.81
N PRO A 185 -8.22 6.14 13.02
CA PRO A 185 -7.75 4.97 13.73
C PRO A 185 -7.88 3.70 12.90
N PHE A 186 -6.89 2.83 12.99
CA PHE A 186 -6.94 1.54 12.31
C PHE A 186 -8.16 0.77 12.80
N SER A 187 -9.08 0.51 11.88
CA SER A 187 -10.28 -0.28 12.13
C SER A 187 -10.12 -1.60 11.37
N PRO A 188 -9.65 -2.67 12.03
CA PRO A 188 -9.41 -3.94 11.35
C PRO A 188 -10.71 -4.44 10.75
N ASN A 189 -10.74 -4.63 9.43
CA ASN A 189 -11.79 -5.37 8.77
C ASN A 189 -11.39 -6.84 8.74
N LEU A 190 -11.72 -7.55 9.83
CA LEU A 190 -11.38 -8.95 10.02
C LEU A 190 -12.10 -9.81 8.98
N ASP A 191 -11.39 -10.78 8.39
CA ASP A 191 -12.03 -11.81 7.58
C ASP A 191 -12.92 -12.66 8.52
N PRO A 192 -14.22 -12.83 8.24
CA PRO A 192 -15.09 -13.69 9.06
C PRO A 192 -14.56 -15.11 9.24
N GLU A 193 -13.78 -15.64 8.30
CA GLU A 193 -13.14 -16.96 8.44
C GLU A 193 -12.11 -17.01 9.58
N TRP A 194 -11.49 -15.88 9.92
CA TRP A 194 -10.54 -15.79 11.05
C TRP A 194 -11.24 -15.86 12.40
N LEU A 195 -12.53 -15.51 12.44
CA LEU A 195 -13.34 -15.53 13.65
C LEU A 195 -13.98 -16.90 13.93
N LYS A 196 -13.82 -17.86 13.01
CA LYS A 196 -14.32 -19.22 13.23
C LYS A 196 -13.48 -19.93 14.27
N GLU A 197 -14.15 -20.68 15.16
CA GLU A 197 -13.46 -21.52 16.12
C GLU A 197 -12.61 -22.59 15.43
N ARG A 198 -11.40 -22.80 15.97
CA ARG A 198 -10.39 -23.74 15.50
C ARG A 198 -9.85 -24.57 16.67
N PRO A 199 -10.68 -25.41 17.32
CA PRO A 199 -10.29 -26.15 18.52
C PRO A 199 -9.08 -27.06 18.29
N GLU A 200 -8.88 -27.54 17.07
CA GLU A 200 -7.72 -28.33 16.65
C GLU A 200 -6.39 -27.60 16.86
N LEU A 201 -6.39 -26.27 16.74
CA LEU A 201 -5.18 -25.46 16.94
C LEU A 201 -4.82 -25.33 18.41
N ARG A 202 -5.80 -25.42 19.32
CA ARG A 202 -5.53 -25.29 20.77
C ARG A 202 -4.62 -26.42 21.25
N SER A 203 -4.93 -27.65 20.87
CA SER A 203 -4.08 -28.81 21.21
C SER A 203 -2.74 -28.76 20.48
N ALA A 204 -2.73 -28.35 19.21
CA ALA A 204 -1.50 -28.28 18.41
C ALA A 204 -0.49 -27.25 18.95
N TYR A 205 -0.96 -26.17 19.56
CA TYR A 205 -0.13 -25.11 20.13
C TYR A 205 -0.12 -25.07 21.66
N ALA A 206 -0.65 -26.10 22.32
CA ALA A 206 -0.76 -26.19 23.78
C ALA A 206 -1.41 -24.94 24.42
N ILE A 207 -2.46 -24.41 23.80
CA ILE A 207 -3.23 -23.26 24.29
C ILE A 207 -4.38 -23.75 25.18
N ASP A 208 -4.12 -23.82 26.48
CA ASP A 208 -5.02 -24.34 27.52
C ASP A 208 -5.74 -23.24 28.33
N GLY A 209 -5.36 -21.97 28.17
CA GLY A 209 -5.96 -20.83 28.87
C GLY A 209 -6.27 -19.61 27.99
N PRO A 210 -6.78 -18.52 28.60
CA PRO A 210 -6.89 -17.22 27.94
C PRO A 210 -5.52 -16.75 27.45
N TYR A 211 -5.49 -16.13 26.28
CA TYR A 211 -4.27 -15.59 25.69
C TYR A 211 -4.52 -14.18 25.13
N PHE A 212 -3.46 -13.40 25.02
CA PHE A 212 -3.48 -12.14 24.28
C PHE A 212 -2.90 -12.38 22.89
N ILE A 213 -3.53 -11.78 21.89
CA ILE A 213 -2.92 -11.67 20.57
C ILE A 213 -2.05 -10.42 20.60
N VAL A 214 -0.73 -10.61 20.51
CA VAL A 214 0.22 -9.51 20.34
C VAL A 214 0.52 -9.40 18.85
N CYS A 215 -0.15 -8.48 18.17
CA CYS A 215 0.18 -8.12 16.80
C CYS A 215 1.35 -7.13 16.82
N ASN A 216 2.42 -7.44 16.07
CA ASN A 216 3.52 -6.53 15.80
C ASN A 216 3.31 -5.87 14.42
#